data_AF-A0A820KJC1-F1
#
_entry.id   AF-A0A820KJC1-F1
#
_cell.length_a   1.000
_cell.length_b   1.000
_cell.length_c   1.000
_cell.angle_alpha   90.00
_cell.angle_beta   90.00
_cell.angle_gamma   90.00
#
_symmetry.space_group_name_H-M   'P 1'
#
loop_
_entity.id
_entity.type
_entity.pdbx_description
1 polymer ?
#
loop_
_entity_poly.entity_id
_entity_poly.type
_entity_poly.pdbx_seq_one_letter_code
_entity_poly.pdbx_strand_id
1 'polypeptide(L)'
;AHRIRNRSAKQKHLHISSYIPCKSFNIEYWKEYNLNNQQKKTTINEKNRDIGMTIVCDDDGKFQIIHWPPLPVEDSVAILQILEKSTFTMEEILNRTIYARCQRRFEELKETILSTTSANIEIDSSIPVLKCELLPESTSEEILFISISRFSGLYKIVSYMESRFCLQTEHALNRDQGNLIDAINLFK
;
A
#
# COMPACT_ATOMS: atom_id res chain seq x y z
N ALA A 1 18.24 -6.13 10.07
CA ALA A 1 18.44 -4.73 10.52
C ALA A 1 19.59 -4.00 9.78
N HIS A 2 20.87 -4.30 10.04
CA HIS A 2 22.01 -3.50 9.54
C HIS A 2 22.06 -3.37 8.00
N ARG A 3 21.81 -4.46 7.26
CA ARG A 3 21.74 -4.43 5.78
C ARG A 3 20.56 -3.62 5.24
N ILE A 4 19.43 -3.60 5.98
CA ILE A 4 18.23 -2.80 5.69
C ILE A 4 18.41 -1.32 6.10
N ARG A 5 19.44 -1.00 6.87
CA ARG A 5 19.77 0.37 7.27
C ARG A 5 20.80 1.05 6.35
N ASN A 6 21.61 0.26 5.61
CA ASN A 6 22.81 0.76 4.93
C ASN A 6 22.84 0.53 3.40
N ARG A 7 21.71 0.27 2.73
CA ARG A 7 21.64 0.02 1.27
C ARG A 7 20.56 0.88 0.58
N SER A 8 21.03 1.91 -0.13
CA SER A 8 20.35 2.61 -1.25
C SER A 8 19.16 3.54 -0.92
N ALA A 9 18.88 4.47 -1.84
CA ALA A 9 17.82 5.48 -1.81
C ALA A 9 16.41 4.94 -1.51
N LYS A 10 16.17 3.63 -1.72
CA LYS A 10 14.92 2.91 -1.38
C LYS A 10 14.59 2.93 0.13
N GLN A 11 15.56 3.22 1.00
CA GLN A 11 15.41 3.23 2.46
C GLN A 11 14.80 4.51 3.06
N LYS A 12 14.56 5.56 2.26
CA LYS A 12 13.88 6.78 2.77
C LYS A 12 12.45 6.52 3.28
N HIS A 13 11.87 5.39 2.88
CA HIS A 13 10.48 5.06 3.16
C HIS A 13 10.29 3.88 4.13
N LEU A 14 11.40 3.32 4.65
CA LEU A 14 11.40 2.31 5.70
C LEU A 14 12.06 2.89 6.96
N HIS A 15 11.50 2.60 8.12
CA HIS A 15 12.05 3.01 9.42
C HIS A 15 12.12 1.81 10.35
N ILE A 16 13.27 1.57 10.96
CA ILE A 16 13.42 0.57 12.00
C ILE A 16 13.15 1.28 13.33
N SER A 17 11.98 1.05 13.91
CA SER A 17 11.58 1.72 15.16
C SER A 17 12.11 1.03 16.41
N SER A 18 12.39 -0.28 16.35
CA SER A 18 13.03 -1.01 17.44
C SER A 18 13.70 -2.30 16.95
N TYR A 19 14.77 -2.70 17.64
CA TYR A 19 15.43 -3.98 17.42
C TYR A 19 16.00 -4.52 18.73
N ILE A 20 15.53 -5.69 19.14
CA ILE A 20 16.06 -6.47 20.26
C ILE A 20 16.62 -7.77 19.66
N PRO A 21 17.95 -8.00 19.71
CA PRO A 21 18.57 -9.20 19.17
C PRO A 21 17.89 -10.47 19.66
N CYS A 22 17.63 -11.40 18.74
CA CYS A 22 16.98 -12.70 18.99
C CYS A 22 15.59 -12.64 19.64
N LYS A 23 14.95 -11.46 19.73
CA LYS A 23 13.63 -11.31 20.35
C LYS A 23 12.65 -10.58 19.46
N SER A 24 13.00 -9.38 18.98
CA SER A 24 12.07 -8.58 18.20
C SER A 24 12.73 -7.66 17.18
N PHE A 25 12.03 -7.42 16.08
CA PHE A 25 12.42 -6.47 15.05
C PHE A 25 11.19 -5.73 14.54
N ASN A 26 11.14 -4.41 14.78
CA ASN A 26 10.02 -3.56 14.39
C ASN A 26 10.40 -2.72 13.18
N ILE A 27 9.52 -2.70 12.19
CA ILE A 27 9.70 -1.96 10.94
C ILE A 27 8.41 -1.21 10.64
N GLU A 28 8.54 0.08 10.39
CA GLU A 28 7.53 0.92 9.80
C GLU A 28 7.87 1.14 8.33
N TYR A 29 6.86 1.18 7.48
CA TYR A 29 7.01 1.37 6.04
C TYR A 29 6.03 2.41 5.52
N TRP A 30 6.21 2.83 4.27
CA TRP A 30 5.37 3.86 3.63
C TRP A 30 5.28 5.15 4.45
N LYS A 31 6.43 5.67 4.87
CA LYS A 31 6.52 6.90 5.67
C LYS A 31 5.71 8.07 5.08
N GLU A 32 5.78 8.27 3.77
CA GLU A 32 5.04 9.35 3.09
C GLU A 32 3.52 9.16 3.15
N TYR A 33 3.04 7.94 2.96
CA TYR A 33 1.63 7.61 3.16
C TYR A 33 1.18 7.92 4.59
N ASN A 34 1.98 7.51 5.60
CA ASN A 34 1.67 7.81 6.99
C ASN A 34 1.56 9.32 7.24
N LEU A 35 2.50 10.12 6.70
CA LEU A 35 2.48 11.57 6.83
C LEU A 35 1.24 12.21 6.17
N ASN A 36 0.90 11.80 4.95
CA ASN A 36 -0.29 12.31 4.24
C ASN A 36 -1.58 11.97 5.00
N ASN A 37 -1.65 10.76 5.58
CA ASN A 37 -2.82 10.36 6.36
C ASN A 37 -2.89 11.01 7.74
N GLN A 38 -1.75 11.36 8.36
CA GLN A 38 -1.76 12.12 9.61
C GLN A 38 -2.35 13.53 9.41
N GLN A 39 -2.12 14.16 8.26
CA GLN A 39 -2.68 15.49 7.95
C GLN A 39 -4.21 15.48 7.74
N LYS A 40 -4.82 14.32 7.46
CA LYS A 40 -6.29 14.16 7.31
C LYS A 40 -7.04 13.99 8.65
N LYS A 41 -6.34 13.95 9.80
CA LYS A 41 -6.91 13.56 11.10
C LYS A 41 -7.29 14.77 11.95
N THR A 42 -8.54 15.21 11.87
CA THR A 42 -9.13 16.22 12.78
C THR A 42 -9.95 15.62 13.93
N THR A 43 -10.10 14.30 14.02
CA THR A 43 -10.94 13.66 15.05
C THR A 43 -10.11 12.79 16.02
N ILE A 44 -10.24 13.09 17.31
CA ILE A 44 -9.29 12.83 18.41
C ILE A 44 -9.16 11.35 18.86
N ASN A 45 -9.89 10.39 18.30
CA ASN A 45 -10.00 9.06 18.95
C ASN A 45 -9.36 7.86 18.23
N GLU A 46 -8.76 8.02 17.06
CA GLU A 46 -8.02 6.93 16.42
C GLU A 46 -6.51 7.08 16.63
N LYS A 47 -5.98 6.43 17.68
CA LYS A 47 -4.54 6.11 17.78
C LYS A 47 -4.16 5.09 16.70
N ASN A 48 -4.27 5.47 15.44
CA ASN A 48 -3.87 4.63 14.33
C ASN A 48 -2.34 4.74 14.19
N ARG A 49 -1.64 3.70 14.68
CA ARG A 49 -0.19 3.52 14.55
C ARG A 49 0.21 3.62 13.07
N ASP A 50 1.38 4.20 12.81
CA ASP A 50 2.01 4.23 11.49
C ASP A 50 2.13 2.82 10.91
N ILE A 51 1.86 2.62 9.62
CA ILE A 51 1.81 1.27 9.04
C ILE A 51 3.15 0.54 9.18
N GLY A 52 3.11 -0.70 9.68
CA GLY A 52 4.33 -1.43 10.01
C GLY A 52 4.10 -2.90 10.32
N MET A 53 5.17 -3.56 10.74
CA MET A 53 5.16 -4.93 11.24
C MET A 53 6.26 -5.18 12.28
N THR A 54 5.99 -6.10 13.20
CA THR A 54 6.92 -6.61 14.21
C THR A 54 7.16 -8.06 13.87
N ILE A 55 8.43 -8.44 13.82
CA ILE A 55 8.85 -9.82 13.79
C ILE A 55 9.30 -10.18 15.20
N VAL A 56 8.65 -11.16 15.80
CA VAL A 56 9.00 -11.70 17.12
C VAL A 56 9.62 -13.08 16.93
N CYS A 57 10.64 -13.39 17.73
CA CYS A 57 11.12 -14.75 17.91
C CYS A 57 10.74 -15.17 19.34
N ASP A 58 10.06 -16.30 19.49
CA ASP A 58 9.83 -16.88 20.81
C ASP A 58 11.08 -17.62 21.32
N ASP A 59 11.01 -18.09 22.57
CA ASP A 59 12.10 -18.80 23.23
C ASP A 59 12.40 -20.17 22.56
N ASP A 60 11.44 -20.72 21.80
CA ASP A 60 11.59 -21.95 21.03
C ASP A 60 12.23 -21.71 19.64
N GLY A 61 12.56 -20.45 19.31
CA GLY A 61 13.17 -20.08 18.04
C GLY A 61 12.18 -19.94 16.88
N LYS A 62 10.87 -19.92 17.14
CA LYS A 62 9.84 -19.74 16.12
C LYS A 62 9.57 -18.26 15.89
N PHE A 63 9.47 -17.91 14.61
CA PHE A 63 9.16 -16.55 14.20
C PHE A 63 7.66 -16.32 14.08
N GLN A 64 7.22 -15.14 14.51
CA GLN A 64 5.87 -14.61 14.30
C GLN A 64 5.96 -13.22 13.68
N ILE A 65 5.00 -12.89 12.81
CA ILE A 65 4.90 -11.55 12.23
C ILE A 65 3.55 -10.94 12.60
N ILE A 66 3.59 -9.75 13.18
CA ILE A 66 2.42 -8.99 13.60
C ILE A 66 2.39 -7.69 12.81
N HIS A 67 1.36 -7.49 11.99
CA HIS A 67 1.18 -6.27 11.19
C HIS A 67 0.29 -5.27 11.90
N TRP A 68 0.55 -3.97 11.68
CA TRP A 68 -0.35 -2.90 12.10
C TRP A 68 -0.58 -1.90 10.97
N PRO A 69 -1.86 -1.56 10.67
CA PRO A 69 -3.06 -2.29 11.11
C PRO A 69 -3.00 -3.78 10.70
N PRO A 70 -3.77 -4.70 11.29
CA PRO A 70 -3.72 -6.11 10.92
C PRO A 70 -3.96 -6.33 9.41
N LEU A 71 -3.33 -7.35 8.84
CA LEU A 71 -3.66 -7.82 7.48
C LEU A 71 -4.91 -8.71 7.54
N PRO A 72 -5.61 -8.91 6.39
CA PRO A 72 -6.59 -9.99 6.27
C PRO A 72 -5.98 -11.34 6.65
N VAL A 73 -6.80 -12.24 7.20
CA VAL A 73 -6.34 -13.54 7.71
C VAL A 73 -5.61 -14.35 6.64
N GLU A 74 -6.13 -14.38 5.41
CA GLU A 74 -5.55 -15.11 4.29
C GLU A 74 -4.14 -14.60 3.93
N ASP A 75 -3.95 -13.28 3.91
CA ASP A 75 -2.65 -12.65 3.66
C ASP A 75 -1.66 -12.92 4.81
N SER A 76 -2.14 -12.86 6.05
CA SER A 76 -1.33 -13.22 7.23
C SER A 76 -0.85 -14.67 7.16
N VAL A 77 -1.72 -15.62 6.79
CA VAL A 77 -1.36 -17.04 6.62
C VAL A 77 -0.33 -17.21 5.51
N ALA A 78 -0.51 -16.57 4.36
CA ALA A 78 0.43 -16.64 3.25
C ALA A 78 1.82 -16.09 3.62
N ILE A 79 1.90 -15.09 4.50
CA ILE A 79 3.16 -14.56 5.02
C ILE A 79 3.79 -15.52 6.03
N LEU A 80 3.00 -16.16 6.90
CA LEU A 80 3.52 -17.16 7.84
C LEU A 80 4.12 -18.37 7.13
N GLN A 81 3.55 -18.81 6.00
CA GLN A 81 4.12 -19.86 5.15
C GLN A 81 5.52 -19.52 4.61
N ILE A 82 5.88 -18.23 4.52
CA ILE A 82 7.26 -17.84 4.16
C ILE A 82 8.22 -18.19 5.31
N LEU A 83 7.78 -18.07 6.57
CA LEU A 83 8.59 -18.39 7.75
C LEU A 83 8.81 -19.90 7.94
N GLU A 84 7.94 -20.73 7.36
CA GLU A 84 8.08 -22.20 7.38
C GLU A 84 9.22 -22.69 6.47
N LYS A 85 9.71 -21.84 5.57
CA LYS A 85 10.84 -22.18 4.69
C LYS A 85 12.14 -22.26 5.49
N SER A 86 12.99 -23.22 5.14
CA SER A 86 14.33 -23.38 5.74
C SER A 86 15.22 -22.15 5.59
N THR A 87 14.97 -21.34 4.57
CA THR A 87 15.59 -20.04 4.36
C THR A 87 14.53 -19.05 3.88
N PHE A 88 14.51 -17.86 4.48
CA PHE A 88 13.69 -16.74 4.05
C PHE A 88 14.45 -15.43 4.23
N THR A 89 14.01 -14.40 3.51
CA THR A 89 14.60 -13.07 3.57
C THR A 89 13.58 -12.04 4.02
N MET A 90 14.09 -10.96 4.62
CA MET A 90 13.27 -9.79 4.95
C MET A 90 12.64 -9.15 3.71
N GLU A 91 13.29 -9.24 2.56
CA GLU A 91 12.78 -8.70 1.30
C GLU A 91 11.56 -9.47 0.80
N GLU A 92 11.54 -10.81 0.92
CA GLU A 92 10.36 -11.63 0.59
C GLU A 92 9.18 -11.31 1.50
N ILE A 93 9.41 -11.21 2.81
CA ILE A 93 8.37 -10.83 3.79
C ILE A 93 7.83 -9.43 3.47
N LEU A 94 8.70 -8.45 3.20
CA LEU A 94 8.31 -7.09 2.84
C LEU A 94 7.52 -7.07 1.53
N ASN A 95 7.98 -7.75 0.48
CA ASN A 95 7.29 -7.78 -0.81
C ASN A 95 5.89 -8.38 -0.68
N ARG A 96 5.74 -9.50 0.03
CA ARG A 96 4.42 -10.11 0.27
C ARG A 96 3.52 -9.22 1.12
N THR A 97 4.08 -8.60 2.16
CA THR A 97 3.35 -7.63 3.00
C THR A 97 2.86 -6.43 2.18
N ILE A 98 3.76 -5.80 1.40
CA ILE A 98 3.43 -4.65 0.56
C ILE A 98 2.37 -5.00 -0.48
N TYR A 99 2.47 -6.19 -1.08
CA TYR A 99 1.46 -6.68 -2.02
C TYR A 99 0.06 -6.76 -1.36
N ALA A 100 -0.05 -7.43 -0.21
CA ALA A 100 -1.31 -7.55 0.53
C ALA A 100 -1.89 -6.17 0.91
N ARG A 101 -1.03 -5.23 1.32
CA ARG A 101 -1.44 -3.84 1.61
C ARG A 101 -1.96 -3.11 0.37
N CYS A 102 -1.33 -3.30 -0.78
CA CYS A 102 -1.78 -2.69 -2.02
C CYS A 102 -3.15 -3.23 -2.42
N GLN A 103 -3.34 -4.55 -2.38
CA GLN A 103 -4.61 -5.21 -2.72
C GLN A 103 -5.76 -4.64 -1.87
N ARG A 104 -5.60 -4.62 -0.54
CA ARG A 104 -6.60 -4.03 0.35
C ARG A 104 -6.93 -2.58 0.02
N ARG A 105 -5.91 -1.76 -0.25
CA ARG A 105 -6.10 -0.35 -0.57
C ARG A 105 -6.72 -0.12 -1.94
N PHE A 106 -6.59 -1.07 -2.86
CA PHE A 106 -7.32 -1.03 -4.11
C PHE A 106 -8.77 -1.43 -3.95
N GLU A 107 -9.09 -2.39 -3.10
CA GLU A 107 -10.49 -2.70 -2.77
C GLU A 107 -11.18 -1.50 -2.13
N GLU A 108 -10.54 -0.86 -1.14
CA GLU A 108 -11.07 0.37 -0.51
C GLU A 108 -11.27 1.50 -1.54
N LEU A 109 -10.34 1.67 -2.48
CA LEU A 109 -10.46 2.67 -3.56
C LEU A 109 -11.56 2.29 -4.57
N LYS A 110 -11.66 1.03 -4.94
CA LYS A 110 -12.68 0.50 -5.85
C LYS A 110 -14.07 0.75 -5.27
N GLU A 111 -14.30 0.41 -4.01
CA GLU A 111 -15.56 0.69 -3.32
C GLU A 111 -15.88 2.19 -3.33
N THR A 112 -14.89 3.04 -3.06
CA THR A 112 -15.05 4.51 -3.08
C THR A 112 -15.49 5.01 -4.47
N ILE A 113 -14.83 4.55 -5.54
CA ILE A 113 -15.17 4.97 -6.91
C ILE A 113 -16.54 4.43 -7.33
N LEU A 114 -16.87 3.17 -7.00
CA LEU A 114 -18.16 2.57 -7.32
C LEU A 114 -19.33 3.17 -6.54
N SER A 115 -19.08 3.78 -5.37
CA SER A 115 -20.13 4.47 -4.60
C SER A 115 -20.69 5.73 -5.28
N THR A 116 -19.99 6.24 -6.30
CA THR A 116 -20.26 7.53 -6.94
C THR A 116 -20.27 7.47 -8.48
N THR A 117 -19.82 6.35 -9.06
CA THR A 117 -19.72 6.17 -10.51
C THR A 117 -20.16 4.77 -10.93
N SER A 118 -20.62 4.62 -12.17
CA SER A 118 -20.93 3.32 -12.78
C SER A 118 -19.72 2.73 -13.54
N ALA A 119 -18.50 3.02 -13.07
CA ALA A 119 -17.27 2.57 -13.73
C ALA A 119 -17.12 1.04 -13.67
N ASN A 120 -16.48 0.46 -14.69
CA ASN A 120 -16.03 -0.93 -14.62
C ASN A 120 -14.61 -0.96 -14.04
N ILE A 121 -14.42 -1.64 -12.92
CA ILE A 121 -13.17 -1.59 -12.16
C ILE A 121 -12.67 -3.00 -11.84
N GLU A 122 -11.43 -3.27 -12.22
CA GLU A 122 -10.74 -4.55 -12.05
C GLU A 122 -9.43 -4.34 -11.29
N ILE A 123 -9.13 -5.22 -10.34
CA ILE A 123 -7.83 -5.28 -9.68
C ILE A 123 -7.06 -6.43 -10.31
N ASP A 124 -5.89 -6.12 -10.86
CA ASP A 124 -5.00 -7.14 -11.38
C ASP A 124 -4.44 -7.98 -10.21
N SER A 125 -4.61 -9.30 -10.30
CA SER A 125 -4.15 -10.26 -9.27
C SER A 125 -2.69 -10.67 -9.44
N SER A 126 -2.06 -10.32 -10.56
CA SER A 126 -0.66 -10.60 -10.87
C SER A 126 0.27 -9.43 -10.52
N ILE A 127 -0.24 -8.19 -10.63
CA ILE A 127 0.47 -6.96 -10.28
C ILE A 127 -0.44 -6.03 -9.49
N PRO A 128 0.07 -5.24 -8.53
CA PRO A 128 -0.76 -4.32 -7.75
C PRO A 128 -1.15 -3.09 -8.60
N VAL A 129 -2.09 -3.26 -9.53
CA VAL A 129 -2.66 -2.24 -10.39
C VAL A 129 -4.19 -2.35 -10.38
N LEU A 130 -4.85 -1.20 -10.25
CA LEU A 130 -6.29 -1.03 -10.40
C LEU A 130 -6.56 -0.43 -11.78
N LYS A 131 -7.34 -1.15 -12.59
CA LYS A 131 -7.81 -0.73 -13.91
C LYS A 131 -9.22 -0.15 -13.75
N CYS A 132 -9.42 1.09 -14.18
CA CYS A 132 -10.72 1.76 -14.14
C CYS A 132 -11.14 2.19 -15.54
N GLU A 133 -12.26 1.64 -16.02
CA GLU A 133 -12.96 2.06 -17.22
C GLU A 133 -14.11 2.99 -16.80
N LEU A 134 -13.90 4.29 -16.97
CA LEU A 134 -14.80 5.34 -16.46
C LEU A 134 -15.96 5.65 -17.42
N LEU A 135 -15.81 5.28 -18.69
CA LEU A 135 -16.78 5.48 -19.76
C LEU A 135 -17.22 4.12 -20.33
N PRO A 136 -18.49 3.97 -20.76
CA PRO A 136 -18.91 2.83 -21.56
C PRO A 136 -18.06 2.73 -22.83
N GLU A 137 -17.62 1.52 -23.20
CA GLU A 137 -16.84 1.26 -24.42
C GLU A 137 -15.49 2.02 -24.52
N SER A 138 -14.85 2.25 -23.37
CA SER A 138 -13.52 2.91 -23.31
C SER A 138 -12.49 2.23 -24.22
N THR A 139 -11.79 3.02 -25.04
CA THR A 139 -10.59 2.58 -25.76
C THR A 139 -9.43 2.39 -24.77
N SER A 140 -8.35 1.71 -25.16
CA SER A 140 -7.21 1.47 -24.27
C SER A 140 -6.52 2.73 -23.76
N GLU A 141 -6.63 3.85 -24.49
CA GLU A 141 -6.09 5.15 -24.09
C GLU A 141 -6.98 5.84 -23.03
N GLU A 142 -8.26 5.43 -22.97
CA GLU A 142 -9.28 5.90 -22.04
C GLU A 142 -9.42 4.96 -20.83
N ILE A 143 -8.41 4.12 -20.55
CA ILE A 143 -8.37 3.30 -19.35
C ILE A 143 -7.42 3.93 -18.33
N LEU A 144 -7.94 4.20 -17.13
CA LEU A 144 -7.15 4.71 -16.03
C LEU A 144 -6.49 3.55 -15.28
N PHE A 145 -5.16 3.49 -15.34
CA PHE A 145 -4.35 2.53 -14.58
C PHE A 145 -3.76 3.21 -13.35
N ILE A 146 -4.14 2.73 -12.18
CA ILE A 146 -3.68 3.24 -10.89
C ILE A 146 -2.80 2.18 -10.24
N SER A 147 -1.55 2.54 -9.92
CA SER A 147 -0.65 1.70 -9.13
C SER A 147 -0.41 2.30 -7.75
N ILE A 148 0.14 1.52 -6.83
CA ILE A 148 0.66 2.04 -5.55
C ILE A 148 2.17 1.91 -5.57
N SER A 149 2.86 3.02 -5.30
CA SER A 149 4.30 3.02 -5.10
C SER A 149 4.67 2.09 -3.95
N ARG A 150 5.39 1.02 -4.27
CA ARG A 150 5.89 0.02 -3.31
C ARG A 150 6.67 0.65 -2.15
N PHE A 151 7.31 1.80 -2.40
CA PHE A 151 8.16 2.48 -1.44
C PHE A 151 7.39 3.52 -0.63
N SER A 152 6.68 4.44 -1.28
CA SER A 152 6.02 5.54 -0.57
C SER A 152 4.61 5.21 -0.09
N GLY A 153 3.98 4.17 -0.66
CA GLY A 153 2.58 3.84 -0.43
C GLY A 153 1.62 4.82 -1.10
N LEU A 154 2.08 5.69 -1.99
CA LEU A 154 1.21 6.66 -2.66
C LEU A 154 0.66 6.08 -3.97
N TYR A 155 -0.59 6.39 -4.29
CA TYR A 155 -1.19 6.09 -5.58
C TYR A 155 -0.46 6.84 -6.70
N LYS A 156 -0.33 6.20 -7.85
CA LYS A 156 0.34 6.70 -9.06
C LYS A 156 -0.46 6.34 -10.29
N ILE A 157 -0.58 7.27 -11.23
CA ILE A 157 -1.22 7.01 -12.53
C ILE A 157 -0.17 6.47 -13.50
N VAL A 158 -0.50 5.40 -14.21
CA VAL A 158 0.40 4.68 -15.14
C VAL A 158 -0.15 4.68 -16.58
N SER A 159 -1.17 5.51 -16.87
CA SER A 159 -1.75 5.67 -18.21
C SER A 159 -0.95 6.65 -19.08
N TYR A 160 -1.14 6.60 -20.39
CA TYR A 160 -0.54 7.51 -21.39
C TYR A 160 -1.14 8.93 -21.42
N MET A 161 -1.83 9.32 -20.35
CA MET A 161 -2.59 10.57 -20.23
C MET A 161 -1.67 11.79 -20.10
N GLU A 162 -2.24 12.99 -20.32
CA GLU A 162 -1.50 14.24 -20.13
C GLU A 162 -0.94 14.35 -18.71
N SER A 163 0.33 14.74 -18.59
CA SER A 163 1.04 14.78 -17.31
C SER A 163 0.33 15.64 -16.24
N ARG A 164 -0.30 16.75 -16.63
CA ARG A 164 -1.04 17.61 -15.69
C ARG A 164 -2.23 16.90 -15.08
N PHE A 165 -3.00 16.18 -15.89
CA PHE A 165 -4.13 15.39 -15.43
C PHE A 165 -3.67 14.30 -14.45
N CYS A 166 -2.62 13.54 -14.83
CA CYS A 166 -2.05 12.51 -13.95
C CYS A 166 -1.68 13.08 -12.57
N LEU A 167 -1.03 14.24 -12.53
CA LEU A 167 -0.62 14.88 -11.27
C LEU A 167 -1.82 15.35 -10.43
N GLN A 168 -2.86 15.90 -11.04
CA GLN A 168 -4.08 16.32 -10.35
C GLN A 168 -4.82 15.13 -9.75
N THR A 169 -4.99 14.05 -10.52
CA THR A 169 -5.64 12.82 -10.06
C THR A 169 -4.81 12.14 -8.96
N GLU A 170 -3.48 12.07 -9.09
CA GLU A 170 -2.61 11.58 -8.01
C GLU A 170 -2.74 12.43 -6.75
N HIS A 171 -2.85 13.76 -6.88
CA HIS A 171 -3.03 14.65 -5.74
C HIS A 171 -4.35 14.37 -5.03
N ALA A 172 -5.46 14.26 -5.76
CA ALA A 172 -6.77 13.92 -5.22
C ALA A 172 -6.74 12.54 -4.51
N LEU A 173 -6.26 11.49 -5.19
CA LEU A 173 -6.13 10.14 -4.63
C LEU A 173 -5.36 10.10 -3.29
N ASN A 174 -4.28 10.87 -3.19
CA ASN A 174 -3.37 10.78 -2.05
C ASN A 174 -3.69 11.77 -0.92
N ARG A 175 -4.30 12.93 -1.21
CA ARG A 175 -4.48 14.02 -0.23
C ARG A 175 -5.93 14.44 -0.03
N ASP A 176 -6.78 14.29 -1.03
CA ASP A 176 -8.14 14.83 -0.99
C ASP A 176 -9.10 13.91 -1.73
N GLN A 177 -9.53 12.84 -1.04
CA GLN A 177 -10.45 11.87 -1.61
C GLN A 177 -11.85 12.46 -1.83
N GLY A 178 -12.21 13.58 -1.20
CA GLY A 178 -13.46 14.29 -1.47
C GLY A 178 -13.50 14.85 -2.89
N ASN A 179 -12.34 15.30 -3.39
CA ASN A 179 -12.16 15.79 -4.75
C ASN A 179 -11.77 14.68 -5.76
N LEU A 180 -11.75 13.41 -5.34
CA LEU A 180 -11.44 12.30 -6.25
C LEU A 180 -12.45 12.23 -7.40
N ILE A 181 -13.73 12.49 -7.12
CA ILE A 181 -14.79 12.42 -8.12
C ILE A 181 -14.66 13.55 -9.14
N ASP A 182 -14.30 14.75 -8.70
CA ASP A 182 -14.03 15.86 -9.60
C ASP A 182 -12.81 15.58 -10.48
N ALA A 183 -11.75 15.03 -9.91
CA ALA A 183 -10.55 14.63 -10.66
C ALA A 183 -10.85 13.50 -11.66
N ILE A 184 -11.70 12.55 -11.30
CA ILE A 184 -12.17 11.48 -12.18
C ILE A 184 -13.12 12.02 -13.26
N ASN A 185 -13.97 13.00 -12.94
CA ASN A 185 -14.89 13.60 -13.91
C ASN A 185 -14.18 14.43 -14.97
N LEU A 186 -12.97 14.96 -14.70
CA LEU A 186 -12.12 15.56 -15.74
C LEU A 186 -11.75 14.57 -16.87
N PHE A 187 -11.99 13.26 -16.65
CA PHE A 187 -11.83 12.21 -17.65
C PHE A 187 -13.00 12.07 -18.61
N LYS A 188 -14.20 12.55 -18.23
CA LYS A 188 -15.42 12.49 -19.04
C LYS A 188 -15.55 13.73 -19.91
#